data_AF-A0A4Q3UAC4-F1
#
_entry.id   AF-A0A4Q3UAC4-F1
#
_cell.length_a   1.000
_cell.length_b   1.000
_cell.length_c   1.000
_cell.angle_alpha   90.00
_cell.angle_beta   90.00
_cell.angle_gamma   90.00
#
_symmetry.space_group_name_H-M   'P 1'
#
loop_
_entity.id
_entity.type
_entity.pdbx_description
1 polymer ?
#
loop_
_entity_poly.entity_id
_entity_poly.type
_entity_poly.pdbx_seq_one_letter_code
_entity_poly.pdbx_strand_id
1 'polypeptide(L)'
;ALTPGHALQLTIGTNKGRIFVAANHSAGGNLREHDVETNKAHCFYSDDHGNSWQLGDIVDMPGGNESIAAELSEGSVIQNIRYKNASEKFRVLAFSRDGGAKWDTAYVSREMPDPVCQGSMINLKYKGKHVLLFSNAASQAKREKMTIRASTDDGKSWPFSLLIDSGVVAYSDLVDTSKSHVGLIYEKGNDGDIFYTNIPLKKIFQKK
;
A
#
# COMPACT_ATOMS: atom_id res chain seq x y z
N ALA A 1 13.82 -4.35 -7.79
CA ALA A 1 12.67 -4.41 -8.71
C ALA A 1 11.65 -3.38 -8.26
N LEU A 2 10.89 -2.83 -9.21
CA LEU A 2 9.71 -2.04 -8.87
C LEU A 2 8.57 -2.97 -8.46
N THR A 3 7.62 -2.45 -7.68
CA THR A 3 6.48 -3.21 -7.19
C THR A 3 5.28 -3.07 -8.15
N PRO A 4 4.34 -4.03 -8.17
CA PRO A 4 3.09 -3.89 -8.91
C PRO A 4 2.18 -2.82 -8.27
N GLY A 5 1.56 -1.98 -9.10
CA GLY A 5 0.68 -0.89 -8.70
C GLY A 5 1.08 0.43 -9.37
N HIS A 6 0.78 1.54 -8.72
CA HIS A 6 1.06 2.89 -9.21
C HIS A 6 2.18 3.59 -8.42
N ALA A 7 2.71 4.68 -9.00
CA ALA A 7 3.60 5.61 -8.34
C ALA A 7 2.81 6.78 -7.72
N LEU A 8 3.43 7.49 -6.77
CA LEU A 8 2.86 8.65 -6.09
C LEU A 8 3.60 9.92 -6.50
N GLN A 9 2.89 11.03 -6.72
CA GLN A 9 3.51 12.36 -6.77
C GLN A 9 3.05 13.16 -5.55
N LEU A 10 4.01 13.63 -4.74
CA LEU A 10 3.70 14.39 -3.53
C LEU A 10 3.15 15.77 -3.87
N THR A 11 2.13 16.22 -3.15
CA THR A 11 1.39 17.45 -3.42
C THR A 11 1.49 18.48 -2.29
N ILE A 12 1.97 18.07 -1.11
CA ILE A 12 1.99 18.83 0.14
C ILE A 12 3.42 18.94 0.68
N GLY A 13 3.72 20.05 1.36
CA GLY A 13 4.98 20.21 2.10
C GLY A 13 6.21 20.49 1.24
N THR A 14 7.39 20.29 1.83
CA THR A 14 8.69 20.63 1.23
C THR A 14 9.08 19.74 0.06
N ASN A 15 8.57 18.52 0.01
CA ASN A 15 8.84 17.55 -1.06
C ASN A 15 7.78 17.57 -2.17
N LYS A 16 6.94 18.62 -2.22
CA LYS A 16 5.92 18.77 -3.26
C LYS A 16 6.54 18.70 -4.66
N GLY A 17 5.97 17.85 -5.52
CA GLY A 17 6.44 17.60 -6.88
C GLY A 17 7.29 16.33 -7.00
N ARG A 18 7.85 15.83 -5.90
CA ARG A 18 8.60 14.57 -5.85
C ARG A 18 7.76 13.42 -6.38
N ILE A 19 8.33 12.64 -7.30
CA ILE A 19 7.79 11.35 -7.72
C ILE A 19 8.38 10.28 -6.81
N PHE A 20 7.54 9.47 -6.19
CA PHE A 20 7.90 8.33 -5.34
C PHE A 20 7.46 7.04 -6.03
N VAL A 21 8.37 6.06 -6.10
CA VAL A 21 8.11 4.73 -6.64
C VAL A 21 8.54 3.68 -5.61
N ALA A 22 7.58 2.90 -5.12
CA ALA A 22 7.86 1.79 -4.21
C ALA A 22 8.70 0.71 -4.90
N ALA A 23 9.63 0.12 -4.15
CA ALA A 23 10.55 -0.88 -4.67
C ALA A 23 10.91 -1.92 -3.61
N ASN A 24 11.43 -3.05 -4.08
CA ASN A 24 11.98 -4.09 -3.21
C ASN A 24 13.15 -4.79 -3.88
N HIS A 25 14.02 -5.38 -3.08
CA HIS A 25 15.11 -6.22 -3.58
C HIS A 25 15.31 -7.42 -2.66
N SER A 26 16.04 -8.40 -3.16
CA SER A 26 16.57 -9.51 -2.36
C SER A 26 18.08 -9.34 -2.23
N ALA A 27 18.62 -9.38 -1.02
CA ALA A 27 20.06 -9.28 -0.75
C ALA A 27 20.48 -10.31 0.31
N GLY A 28 21.69 -10.86 0.20
CA GLY A 28 22.20 -11.94 1.05
C GLY A 28 22.45 -13.25 0.31
N GLY A 29 23.19 -14.17 0.94
CA GLY A 29 23.51 -15.50 0.38
C GLY A 29 22.39 -16.53 0.60
N ASN A 30 22.26 -17.50 -0.32
CA ASN A 30 21.12 -18.42 -0.47
C ASN A 30 19.77 -17.69 -0.64
N LEU A 31 19.53 -17.19 -1.86
CA LEU A 31 18.27 -16.59 -2.35
C LEU A 31 17.12 -17.61 -2.43
N ARG A 32 16.88 -18.40 -1.37
CA ARG A 32 15.71 -19.26 -1.29
C ARG A 32 14.49 -18.36 -1.16
N GLU A 33 13.44 -18.68 -1.91
CA GLU A 33 12.23 -17.86 -2.07
C GLU A 33 11.53 -17.48 -0.75
N HIS A 34 11.81 -18.20 0.35
CA HIS A 34 11.18 -18.03 1.66
C HIS A 34 12.08 -17.44 2.76
N ASP A 35 13.30 -17.02 2.45
CA ASP A 35 14.13 -16.38 3.47
C ASP A 35 13.68 -14.94 3.73
N VAL A 36 13.07 -14.73 4.90
CA VAL A 36 12.60 -13.42 5.40
C VAL A 36 13.76 -12.43 5.39
N GLU A 37 14.96 -12.85 5.78
CA GLU A 37 16.10 -11.97 5.96
C GLU A 37 16.57 -11.34 4.64
N THR A 38 16.33 -12.03 3.53
CA THR A 38 16.78 -11.59 2.22
C THR A 38 15.91 -10.50 1.61
N ASN A 39 14.62 -10.42 1.96
CA ASN A 39 13.67 -9.51 1.31
C ASN A 39 13.65 -8.14 1.99
N LYS A 40 13.91 -7.08 1.23
CA LYS A 40 13.96 -5.69 1.71
C LYS A 40 13.06 -4.79 0.88
N ALA A 41 12.23 -3.98 1.54
CA ALA A 41 11.44 -2.91 0.93
C ALA A 41 12.18 -1.56 1.02
N HIS A 42 12.02 -0.73 -0.01
CA HIS A 42 12.60 0.61 -0.12
C HIS A 42 11.80 1.41 -1.16
N CYS A 43 12.35 2.53 -1.64
CA CYS A 43 11.77 3.28 -2.75
C CYS A 43 12.85 3.92 -3.64
N PHE A 44 12.44 4.33 -4.83
CA PHE A 44 13.13 5.33 -5.62
C PHE A 44 12.33 6.62 -5.60
N TYR A 45 13.00 7.76 -5.67
CA TYR A 45 12.33 9.04 -5.83
C TYR A 45 13.08 9.98 -6.76
N SER A 46 12.34 10.92 -7.34
CA SER A 46 12.86 11.96 -8.23
C SER A 46 12.29 13.31 -7.84
N ASP A 47 13.19 14.29 -7.68
CA ASP A 47 12.86 15.69 -7.39
C ASP A 47 12.94 16.60 -8.62
N ASP A 48 13.29 16.05 -9.77
CA ASP A 48 13.50 16.77 -11.04
C ASP A 48 12.59 16.23 -12.15
N HIS A 49 11.39 15.79 -11.77
CA HIS A 49 10.35 15.28 -12.66
C HIS A 49 10.78 14.08 -13.53
N GLY A 50 11.62 13.21 -12.98
CA GLY A 50 12.02 11.94 -13.58
C GLY A 50 13.32 11.99 -14.39
N ASN A 51 14.03 13.13 -14.40
CA ASN A 51 15.31 13.25 -15.10
C ASN A 51 16.43 12.47 -14.38
N SER A 52 16.44 12.47 -13.06
CA SER A 52 17.32 11.67 -12.22
C SER A 52 16.57 11.05 -11.04
N TRP A 53 17.15 9.98 -10.51
CA TRP A 53 16.54 9.16 -9.46
C TRP A 53 17.50 8.94 -8.31
N GLN A 54 16.97 9.04 -7.10
CA GLN A 54 17.65 8.75 -5.85
C GLN A 54 17.06 7.49 -5.24
N LEU A 55 17.89 6.73 -4.53
CA LEU A 55 17.49 5.55 -3.78
C LEU A 55 17.20 5.97 -2.34
N GLY A 56 16.00 5.65 -1.83
CA GLY A 56 15.67 5.82 -0.41
C GLY A 56 16.26 4.71 0.45
N ASP A 57 16.39 4.97 1.75
CA ASP A 57 16.88 4.00 2.71
C ASP A 57 16.00 2.75 2.74
N ILE A 58 16.60 1.63 3.14
CA ILE A 58 15.89 0.37 3.36
C ILE A 58 14.98 0.54 4.58
N VAL A 59 13.73 0.09 4.49
CA VAL A 59 12.84 -0.03 5.64
C VAL A 59 13.43 -1.09 6.58
N ASP A 60 13.64 -0.75 7.85
CA ASP A 60 14.15 -1.67 8.87
C ASP A 60 13.09 -2.69 9.31
N MET A 61 12.73 -3.56 8.36
CA MET A 61 11.78 -4.66 8.51
C MET A 61 12.17 -5.76 7.51
N PRO A 62 12.95 -6.77 7.94
CA PRO A 62 13.20 -7.96 7.14
C PRO A 62 11.89 -8.59 6.65
N GLY A 63 11.87 -9.17 5.46
CA GLY A 63 10.68 -9.78 4.87
C GLY A 63 9.81 -8.80 4.08
N GLY A 64 10.16 -7.52 4.05
CA GLY A 64 9.47 -6.52 3.22
C GLY A 64 9.63 -6.81 1.73
N ASN A 65 8.53 -6.82 0.99
CA ASN A 65 8.50 -7.16 -0.43
C ASN A 65 7.63 -6.13 -1.20
N GLU A 66 6.72 -6.58 -2.07
CA GLU A 66 5.80 -5.72 -2.82
C GLU A 66 5.10 -4.71 -1.92
N SER A 67 5.16 -3.44 -2.29
CA SER A 67 4.67 -2.35 -1.47
C SER A 67 4.10 -1.23 -2.32
N ILE A 68 3.35 -0.36 -1.67
CA ILE A 68 2.68 0.80 -2.26
C ILE A 68 2.76 1.94 -1.24
N ALA A 69 2.64 3.20 -1.68
CA ALA A 69 2.72 4.34 -0.78
C ALA A 69 1.61 5.36 -1.03
N ALA A 70 1.30 6.13 0.02
CA ALA A 70 0.38 7.26 -0.05
C ALA A 70 0.95 8.46 0.70
N GLU A 71 0.56 9.66 0.28
CA GLU A 71 0.90 10.90 0.98
C GLU A 71 -0.04 11.10 2.17
N LEU A 72 0.49 11.48 3.32
CA LEU A 72 -0.25 11.77 4.55
C LEU A 72 -0.64 13.26 4.63
N SER A 73 -1.49 13.61 5.59
CA SER A 73 -2.11 14.94 5.65
C SER A 73 -1.14 16.13 5.79
N GLU A 74 0.06 15.88 6.33
CA GLU A 74 1.13 16.89 6.51
C GLU A 74 2.28 16.78 5.48
N GLY A 75 2.13 15.96 4.44
CA GLY A 75 3.14 15.78 3.38
C GLY A 75 4.22 14.73 3.68
N SER A 76 4.12 14.04 4.82
CA SER A 76 4.86 12.80 5.07
C SER A 76 4.31 11.65 4.22
N VAL A 77 5.03 10.54 4.14
CA VAL A 77 4.67 9.34 3.36
C VAL A 77 4.43 8.16 4.27
N ILE A 78 3.41 7.38 3.96
CA ILE A 78 3.22 6.03 4.49
C ILE A 78 3.49 5.02 3.37
N GLN A 79 4.25 3.97 3.66
CA GLN A 79 4.43 2.82 2.79
C GLN A 79 3.77 1.60 3.42
N ASN A 80 2.93 0.91 2.64
CA ASN A 80 2.25 -0.31 3.03
C ASN A 80 2.88 -1.50 2.31
N ILE A 81 3.40 -2.44 3.09
CA ILE A 81 4.38 -3.43 2.62
C ILE A 81 3.84 -4.85 2.82
N ARG A 82 3.94 -5.67 1.76
CA ARG A 82 3.71 -7.11 1.80
C ARG A 82 4.80 -7.73 2.67
N TYR A 83 4.38 -8.44 3.70
CA TYR A 83 5.29 -9.05 4.65
C TYR A 83 5.44 -10.54 4.36
N LYS A 84 6.58 -10.95 3.81
CA LYS A 84 6.91 -12.36 3.53
C LYS A 84 7.36 -13.09 4.79
N ASN A 85 6.56 -13.05 5.85
CA ASN A 85 6.81 -13.78 7.10
C ASN A 85 5.89 -15.01 7.19
N ALA A 86 6.40 -16.13 7.72
CA ALA A 86 5.63 -17.36 7.88
C ALA A 86 4.63 -17.29 9.04
N SER A 87 5.01 -16.65 10.15
CA SER A 87 4.26 -16.58 11.40
C SER A 87 3.35 -15.35 11.50
N GLU A 88 3.63 -14.29 10.73
CA GLU A 88 2.89 -13.04 10.77
C GLU A 88 2.25 -12.71 9.42
N LYS A 89 0.95 -12.98 9.29
CA LYS A 89 0.16 -12.80 8.06
C LYS A 89 -0.61 -11.48 8.10
N PHE A 90 0.13 -10.37 8.10
CA PHE A 90 -0.38 -9.01 8.16
C PHE A 90 0.45 -8.08 7.28
N ARG A 91 -0.04 -6.87 7.02
CA ARG A 91 0.74 -5.81 6.36
C ARG A 91 1.72 -5.15 7.32
N VAL A 92 2.83 -4.66 6.80
CA VAL A 92 3.72 -3.73 7.51
C VAL A 92 3.39 -2.30 7.06
N LEU A 93 3.38 -1.36 8.00
CA LEU A 93 3.30 0.07 7.72
C LEU A 93 4.63 0.71 8.10
N ALA A 94 5.20 1.50 7.19
CA ALA A 94 6.39 2.30 7.42
C ALA A 94 6.09 3.78 7.16
N PHE A 95 6.66 4.67 7.97
CA PHE A 95 6.38 6.10 7.94
C PHE A 95 7.65 6.90 7.70
N SER A 96 7.55 7.93 6.86
CA SER A 96 8.66 8.79 6.48
C SER A 96 8.23 10.26 6.44
N ARG A 97 8.87 11.10 7.26
CA ARG A 97 8.65 12.57 7.24
C ARG A 97 9.37 13.28 6.09
N ASP A 98 10.39 12.67 5.49
CA ASP A 98 11.24 13.27 4.46
C ASP A 98 10.92 12.78 3.04
N GLY A 99 9.68 12.32 2.81
CA GLY A 99 9.18 11.98 1.49
C GLY A 99 9.77 10.69 0.91
N GLY A 100 10.09 9.72 1.77
CA GLY A 100 10.59 8.40 1.40
C GLY A 100 12.11 8.24 1.44
N ALA A 101 12.86 9.29 1.76
CA ALA A 101 14.32 9.21 1.81
C ALA A 101 14.79 8.37 3.00
N LYS A 102 14.15 8.53 4.18
CA LYS A 102 14.39 7.75 5.40
C LYS A 102 13.09 7.32 6.06
N TRP A 103 13.15 6.23 6.81
CA TRP A 103 12.00 5.66 7.53
C TRP A 103 12.14 5.92 9.03
N ASP A 104 11.17 6.65 9.59
CA ASP A 104 11.14 6.99 11.01
C ASP A 104 10.71 5.79 11.87
N THR A 105 9.73 5.02 11.36
CA THR A 105 9.17 3.86 12.05
C THR A 105 8.65 2.84 11.04
N ALA A 106 8.67 1.55 11.42
CA ALA A 106 8.01 0.47 10.70
C ALA A 106 7.44 -0.56 11.70
N TYR A 107 6.21 -1.02 11.48
CA TYR A 107 5.58 -2.03 12.35
C TYR A 107 4.56 -2.90 11.61
N VAL A 108 4.30 -4.08 12.17
CA VAL A 108 3.27 -5.01 11.69
C VAL A 108 1.88 -4.51 12.13
N SER A 109 1.00 -4.21 11.18
CA SER A 109 -0.36 -3.71 11.45
C SER A 109 -1.36 -4.85 11.65
N ARG A 110 -1.80 -5.07 12.89
CA ARG A 110 -2.77 -6.13 13.24
C ARG A 110 -4.19 -5.85 12.73
N GLU A 111 -4.47 -4.64 12.23
CA GLU A 111 -5.75 -4.29 11.59
C GLU A 111 -5.82 -4.73 10.12
N MET A 112 -4.70 -5.20 9.53
CA MET A 112 -4.58 -5.52 8.12
C MET A 112 -4.13 -6.98 7.89
N PRO A 113 -5.00 -7.99 8.10
CA PRO A 113 -4.70 -9.37 7.75
C PRO A 113 -4.41 -9.49 6.25
N ASP A 114 -3.39 -10.27 5.90
CA ASP A 114 -2.91 -10.42 4.52
C ASP A 114 -2.29 -11.81 4.28
N PRO A 115 -2.60 -12.49 3.15
CA PRO A 115 -2.15 -13.85 2.88
C PRO A 115 -0.78 -13.85 2.17
N VAL A 116 0.02 -12.80 2.35
CA VAL A 116 1.26 -12.53 1.60
C VAL A 116 0.93 -12.27 0.13
N CYS A 117 0.12 -11.25 -0.13
CA CYS A 117 -0.32 -10.80 -1.46
C CYS A 117 -0.01 -9.31 -1.69
N GLN A 118 -0.04 -8.83 -2.93
CA GLN A 118 -0.02 -7.39 -3.21
C GLN A 118 -1.31 -6.72 -2.68
N GLY A 119 -1.21 -5.42 -2.38
CA GLY A 119 -2.34 -4.54 -2.07
C GLY A 119 -2.05 -3.12 -2.54
N SER A 120 -3.06 -2.27 -2.57
CA SER A 120 -2.96 -0.88 -3.05
C SER A 120 -3.43 0.12 -2.00
N MET A 121 -2.78 1.29 -1.96
CA MET A 121 -3.11 2.38 -1.03
C MET A 121 -3.10 3.70 -1.78
N ILE A 122 -4.09 4.54 -1.52
CA ILE A 122 -4.13 5.92 -2.03
C ILE A 122 -4.57 6.88 -0.92
N ASN A 123 -4.20 8.15 -1.05
CA ASN A 123 -4.82 9.25 -0.31
C ASN A 123 -5.79 10.02 -1.20
N LEU A 124 -6.87 10.54 -0.62
CA LEU A 124 -7.82 11.43 -1.30
C LEU A 124 -8.52 12.36 -0.31
N LYS A 125 -9.38 13.26 -0.84
CA LYS A 125 -10.25 14.11 -0.02
C LYS A 125 -11.68 13.58 0.00
N TYR A 126 -12.20 13.28 1.20
CA TYR A 126 -13.60 12.93 1.40
C TYR A 126 -14.24 13.87 2.42
N LYS A 127 -15.31 14.57 2.01
CA LYS A 127 -15.98 15.61 2.81
C LYS A 127 -15.00 16.65 3.38
N GLY A 128 -14.03 17.08 2.57
CA GLY A 128 -12.99 18.04 2.94
C GLY A 128 -11.84 17.50 3.80
N LYS A 129 -11.92 16.25 4.28
CA LYS A 129 -10.89 15.62 5.10
C LYS A 129 -9.93 14.80 4.25
N HIS A 130 -8.65 14.80 4.64
CA HIS A 130 -7.67 13.86 4.10
C HIS A 130 -8.00 12.46 4.63
N VAL A 131 -8.02 11.46 3.75
CA VAL A 131 -8.31 10.07 4.11
C VAL A 131 -7.39 9.15 3.32
N LEU A 132 -7.08 7.99 3.92
CA LEU A 132 -6.39 6.90 3.25
C LEU A 132 -7.37 5.78 2.95
N LEU A 133 -7.23 5.18 1.77
CA LEU A 133 -7.90 3.94 1.39
C LEU A 133 -6.86 2.86 1.13
N PHE A 134 -7.13 1.64 1.58
CA PHE A 134 -6.25 0.48 1.35
C PHE A 134 -7.08 -0.72 0.89
N SER A 135 -6.72 -1.33 -0.23
CA SER A 135 -7.32 -2.57 -0.73
C SER A 135 -6.37 -3.75 -0.61
N ASN A 136 -6.90 -4.88 -0.12
CA ASN A 136 -6.19 -6.16 -0.16
C ASN A 136 -7.13 -7.37 -0.08
N ALA A 137 -6.58 -8.56 -0.32
CA ALA A 137 -7.20 -9.82 0.08
C ALA A 137 -7.15 -9.94 1.62
N ALA A 138 -8.26 -9.62 2.30
CA ALA A 138 -8.29 -9.46 3.76
C ALA A 138 -8.44 -10.80 4.51
N SER A 139 -7.48 -11.70 4.35
CA SER A 139 -7.43 -13.01 5.00
C SER A 139 -6.00 -13.37 5.34
N GLN A 140 -5.79 -14.11 6.42
CA GLN A 140 -4.46 -14.62 6.79
C GLN A 140 -4.14 -15.96 6.11
N ALA A 141 -5.16 -16.61 5.54
CA ALA A 141 -5.04 -17.98 5.06
C ALA A 141 -4.85 -18.05 3.54
N LYS A 142 -5.70 -17.34 2.79
CA LYS A 142 -5.77 -17.45 1.32
C LYS A 142 -6.06 -16.11 0.67
N ARG A 143 -5.84 -16.05 -0.63
CA ARG A 143 -6.20 -14.94 -1.53
C ARG A 143 -7.72 -14.88 -1.72
N GLU A 144 -8.39 -14.28 -0.74
CA GLU A 144 -9.86 -14.15 -0.66
C GLU A 144 -10.27 -12.82 0.00
N LYS A 145 -11.56 -12.48 -0.09
CA LYS A 145 -12.17 -11.34 0.63
C LYS A 145 -11.56 -9.98 0.26
N MET A 146 -11.69 -9.57 -1.00
CA MET A 146 -11.22 -8.27 -1.47
C MET A 146 -11.93 -7.19 -0.68
N THR A 147 -11.17 -6.43 0.09
CA THR A 147 -11.72 -5.49 1.07
C THR A 147 -11.01 -4.16 0.94
N ILE A 148 -11.79 -3.08 0.94
CA ILE A 148 -11.25 -1.72 1.10
C ILE A 148 -11.39 -1.32 2.57
N ARG A 149 -10.29 -0.86 3.17
CA ARG A 149 -10.24 -0.24 4.50
C ARG A 149 -10.03 1.25 4.36
N ALA A 150 -10.50 2.03 5.32
CA ALA A 150 -10.23 3.47 5.35
C ALA A 150 -9.75 3.97 6.72
N SER A 151 -8.83 4.93 6.65
CA SER A 151 -8.32 5.68 7.79
C SER A 151 -8.60 7.18 7.60
N THR A 152 -8.87 7.87 8.70
CA THR A 152 -9.08 9.32 8.76
C THR A 152 -8.07 10.02 9.67
N ASP A 153 -7.02 9.30 10.09
CA ASP A 153 -6.02 9.72 11.07
C ASP A 153 -4.59 9.36 10.64
N ASP A 154 -4.33 9.50 9.33
CA ASP A 154 -3.03 9.23 8.70
C ASP A 154 -2.51 7.80 8.93
N GLY A 155 -3.42 6.83 8.92
CA GLY A 155 -3.10 5.40 8.98
C GLY A 155 -2.89 4.86 10.40
N LYS A 156 -3.12 5.67 11.43
CA LYS A 156 -3.01 5.27 12.85
C LYS A 156 -4.09 4.27 13.25
N SER A 157 -5.30 4.38 12.70
CA SER A 157 -6.38 3.42 12.88
C SER A 157 -7.21 3.21 11.60
N TRP A 158 -7.85 2.04 11.49
CA TRP A 158 -8.63 1.64 10.30
C TRP A 158 -10.06 1.21 10.66
N PRO A 159 -10.89 2.11 11.21
CA PRO A 159 -12.21 1.75 11.76
C PRO A 159 -13.28 1.45 10.69
N PHE A 160 -12.99 1.72 9.42
CA PHE A 160 -13.93 1.55 8.31
C PHE A 160 -13.46 0.43 7.38
N SER A 161 -14.39 -0.41 6.93
CA SER A 161 -14.08 -1.47 5.95
C SER A 161 -15.31 -1.83 5.13
N LEU A 162 -15.11 -2.09 3.83
CA LEU A 162 -16.12 -2.59 2.92
C LEU A 162 -15.59 -3.82 2.18
N LEU A 163 -16.30 -4.95 2.34
CA LEU A 163 -16.07 -6.15 1.53
C LEU A 163 -16.60 -5.90 0.11
N ILE A 164 -15.72 -6.04 -0.88
CA ILE A 164 -16.04 -5.87 -2.30
C ILE A 164 -16.39 -7.21 -2.94
N ASP A 165 -15.58 -8.24 -2.66
CA ASP A 165 -15.74 -9.56 -3.23
C ASP A 165 -15.33 -10.62 -2.21
N SER A 166 -16.23 -11.55 -1.89
CA SER A 166 -15.99 -12.63 -0.92
C SER A 166 -15.24 -13.83 -1.51
N GLY A 167 -15.08 -13.88 -2.84
CA GLY A 167 -14.49 -15.01 -3.56
C GLY A 167 -12.97 -15.02 -3.57
N VAL A 168 -12.41 -15.78 -4.52
CA VAL A 168 -10.97 -15.84 -4.79
C VAL A 168 -10.55 -14.56 -5.50
N VAL A 169 -9.60 -13.86 -4.91
CA VAL A 169 -9.14 -12.54 -5.37
C VAL A 169 -7.67 -12.36 -5.06
N ALA A 170 -6.95 -11.62 -5.89
CA ALA A 170 -5.52 -11.44 -5.72
C ALA A 170 -5.11 -9.96 -5.81
N TYR A 171 -4.29 -9.56 -6.78
CA TYR A 171 -3.72 -8.23 -6.82
C TYR A 171 -4.81 -7.18 -7.04
N SER A 172 -4.57 -5.96 -6.57
CA SER A 172 -5.52 -4.86 -6.71
C SER A 172 -4.82 -3.53 -6.93
N ASP A 173 -5.50 -2.60 -7.59
CA ASP A 173 -5.08 -1.21 -7.63
C ASP A 173 -6.26 -0.23 -7.52
N LEU A 174 -6.05 0.83 -6.75
CA LEU A 174 -7.03 1.88 -6.46
C LEU A 174 -6.73 3.13 -7.27
N VAL A 175 -7.77 3.86 -7.65
CA VAL A 175 -7.64 5.16 -8.31
C VAL A 175 -8.75 6.11 -7.84
N ASP A 176 -8.40 7.35 -7.51
CA ASP A 176 -9.39 8.39 -7.25
C ASP A 176 -10.07 8.78 -8.57
N THR A 177 -11.34 8.43 -8.72
CA THR A 177 -12.10 8.68 -9.96
C THR A 177 -12.96 9.94 -9.87
N SER A 178 -13.37 10.34 -8.67
CA SER A 178 -14.13 11.57 -8.43
C SER A 178 -14.22 11.90 -6.95
N LYS A 179 -14.70 13.11 -6.63
CA LYS A 179 -15.00 13.57 -5.24
C LYS A 179 -15.93 12.65 -4.43
N SER A 180 -16.58 11.66 -5.05
CA SER A 180 -17.55 10.78 -4.39
C SER A 180 -17.33 9.29 -4.66
N HIS A 181 -16.35 8.92 -5.50
CA HIS A 181 -16.11 7.54 -5.91
C HIS A 181 -14.62 7.21 -5.95
N VAL A 182 -14.32 5.94 -5.76
CA VAL A 182 -12.99 5.36 -5.95
C VAL A 182 -13.11 4.18 -6.92
N GLY A 183 -12.22 4.11 -7.90
CA GLY A 183 -12.07 2.97 -8.77
C GLY A 183 -11.20 1.89 -8.12
N LEU A 184 -11.54 0.63 -8.35
CA LEU A 184 -10.75 -0.52 -7.95
C LEU A 184 -10.63 -1.45 -9.16
N ILE A 185 -9.41 -1.75 -9.59
CA ILE A 185 -9.12 -2.91 -10.42
C ILE A 185 -8.61 -4.05 -9.54
N TYR A 186 -8.98 -5.30 -9.84
CA TYR A 186 -8.46 -6.45 -9.10
C TYR A 186 -8.53 -7.75 -9.91
N GLU A 187 -7.63 -8.67 -9.58
CA GLU A 187 -7.65 -10.06 -10.08
C GLU A 187 -8.75 -10.85 -9.36
N LYS A 188 -9.56 -11.59 -10.12
CA LYS A 188 -10.65 -12.41 -9.59
C LYS A 188 -10.64 -13.81 -10.21
N GLY A 189 -10.95 -14.81 -9.38
CA GLY A 189 -10.92 -16.21 -9.80
C GLY A 189 -9.48 -16.72 -9.98
N ASN A 190 -9.35 -17.88 -10.64
CA ASN A 190 -8.05 -18.50 -10.93
C ASN A 190 -7.67 -18.44 -12.41
N ASP A 191 -8.52 -17.82 -13.24
CA ASP A 191 -8.41 -17.87 -14.70
C ASP A 191 -7.71 -16.62 -15.28
N GLY A 192 -7.22 -15.71 -14.43
CA GLY A 192 -6.49 -14.51 -14.84
C GLY A 192 -7.38 -13.31 -15.19
N ASP A 193 -8.66 -13.34 -14.81
CA ASP A 193 -9.57 -12.23 -15.09
C ASP A 193 -9.25 -10.98 -14.28
N ILE A 194 -9.28 -9.82 -14.96
CA ILE A 194 -9.17 -8.50 -14.35
C ILE A 194 -10.55 -7.84 -14.30
N PHE A 195 -10.99 -7.50 -13.10
CA PHE A 195 -12.27 -6.84 -12.86
C PHE A 195 -12.07 -5.39 -12.47
N TYR A 196 -12.98 -4.52 -12.93
CA TYR A 196 -13.06 -3.12 -12.50
C TYR A 196 -14.40 -2.86 -11.82
N THR A 197 -14.37 -2.08 -10.75
CA THR A 197 -15.57 -1.55 -10.10
C THR A 197 -15.35 -0.11 -9.65
N ASN A 198 -16.39 0.71 -9.72
CA ASN A 198 -16.37 2.09 -9.25
C ASN A 198 -17.29 2.23 -8.03
N ILE A 199 -16.71 2.55 -6.87
CA ILE A 199 -17.33 2.38 -5.57
C ILE A 199 -17.64 3.75 -4.97
N PRO A 200 -18.90 4.02 -4.54
CA PRO A 200 -19.21 5.24 -3.82
C PRO A 200 -18.48 5.30 -2.47
N LEU A 201 -17.73 6.36 -2.20
CA LEU A 201 -16.99 6.56 -0.93
C LEU A 201 -17.91 6.44 0.29
N LYS A 202 -19.16 6.88 0.17
CA LYS A 202 -20.17 6.76 1.23
C LYS A 202 -20.43 5.32 1.70
N LYS A 203 -20.17 4.30 0.87
CA LYS A 203 -20.29 2.88 1.26
C LYS A 203 -19.11 2.41 2.11
N ILE A 204 -17.92 2.98 1.88
CA ILE A 204 -16.70 2.62 2.61
C ILE A 204 -16.74 3.22 4.03
N PHE A 205 -17.15 4.49 4.15
CA PHE A 205 -17.18 5.21 5.42
C PHE A 205 -18.46 4.97 6.26
N GLN A 206 -19.06 3.78 6.16
CA GLN A 206 -20.15 3.36 7.04
C GLN A 206 -19.54 2.73 8.28
N LYS A 207 -19.98 3.16 9.47
CA LYS A 207 -19.61 2.46 10.71
C LYS A 207 -20.26 1.08 10.69
N LYS A 208 -19.50 0.06 11.10
CA LYS A 208 -20.05 -1.27 11.38
C LYS A 208 -21.10 -1.20 12.47
#